data_AF-E8X6K2-F1
#
_entry.id   AF-E8X6K2-F1
#
_cell.length_a   1.000
_cell.length_b   1.000
_cell.length_c   1.000
_cell.angle_alpha   90.00
_cell.angle_beta   90.00
_cell.angle_gamma   90.00
#
_symmetry.space_group_name_H-M   'P 1'
#
loop_
_entity.id
_entity.type
_entity.pdbx_description
1 polymer ?
#
loop_
_entity_poly.entity_id
_entity_poly.type
_entity_poly.pdbx_seq_one_letter_code
_entity_poly.pdbx_strand_id
1 'polypeptide(L)' 'MVRGTKHTVEQIVNLLRQVEVGMAKGKALPQACRETGIVEQTYYRWRWWSAHRFLNQLIR' A
#
# COMPACT_ATOMS: atom_id res chain seq x y z
N MET A 1 12.43 8.27 -22.97
CA MET A 1 12.91 8.58 -21.60
C MET A 1 11.81 8.22 -20.61
N VAL A 2 11.81 7.00 -20.06
CA VAL A 2 10.82 6.59 -19.05
C VAL A 2 11.32 7.10 -17.70
N ARG A 3 10.80 8.25 -17.26
CA ARG A 3 11.03 8.76 -15.91
C ARG A 3 10.57 7.66 -14.97
N GLY A 4 11.48 7.11 -14.16
CA GLY A 4 11.21 5.96 -13.30
C GLY A 4 9.85 6.12 -12.63
N THR A 5 8.92 5.24 -13.00
CA THR A 5 7.53 5.27 -12.54
C THR A 5 7.50 4.86 -11.07
N LYS A 6 7.93 5.79 -10.22
CA LYS A 6 7.62 5.76 -8.80
C LYS A 6 6.11 5.85 -8.74
N HIS A 7 5.46 4.76 -8.32
CA HIS A 7 4.05 4.81 -7.94
C HIS A 7 3.88 6.04 -7.05
N THR A 8 2.95 6.94 -7.40
CA THR A 8 2.71 8.14 -6.59
C THR A 8 2.26 7.71 -5.19
N VAL A 9 2.55 8.56 -4.20
CA VAL A 9 2.17 8.29 -2.81
C VAL A 9 0.67 8.00 -2.72
N GLU A 10 -0.13 8.74 -3.47
CA GLU A 10 -1.58 8.56 -3.56
C GLU A 10 -1.97 7.18 -4.13
N GLN A 11 -1.27 6.69 -5.16
CA GLN A 11 -1.51 5.33 -5.67
C GLN A 11 -1.15 4.28 -4.63
N ILE A 12 -0.02 4.43 -3.93
CA ILE A 12 0.42 3.51 -2.87
C ILE A 12 -0.61 3.49 -1.72
N VAL A 13 -1.08 4.66 -1.27
CA VAL A 13 -2.09 4.78 -0.20
C VAL A 13 -3.43 4.18 -0.65
N ASN A 14 -3.85 4.40 -1.89
CA ASN A 14 -5.10 3.83 -2.41
C ASN A 14 -5.03 2.29 -2.48
N LEU A 15 -3.89 1.73 -2.92
CA LEU A 15 -3.66 0.29 -2.93
C LEU A 15 -3.61 -0.30 -1.51
N LEU A 16 -2.91 0.35 -0.57
CA LEU A 16 -2.90 -0.06 0.84
C LEU A 16 -4.31 -0.05 1.43
N ARG A 17 -5.12 0.97 1.13
CA ARG A 17 -6.51 1.08 1.58
C ARG A 17 -7.40 -0.01 0.99
N GLN A 18 -7.22 -0.37 -0.28
CA GLN A 18 -7.94 -1.49 -0.90
C GLN A 18 -7.62 -2.81 -0.20
N VAL A 19 -6.35 -3.04 0.15
CA VAL A 19 -5.95 -4.21 0.94
C VAL A 19 -6.56 -4.19 2.33
N GLU A 20 -6.57 -3.03 3.02
CA GLU A 20 -7.20 -2.89 4.34
C GLU A 20 -8.72 -3.13 4.28
N VAL A 21 -9.40 -2.66 3.24
CA VAL A 21 -10.83 -2.94 3.02
C VAL A 21 -11.07 -4.43 2.75
N GLY A 22 -10.19 -5.09 2.00
CA GLY A 22 -10.22 -6.54 1.80
C GLY A 22 -10.05 -7.30 3.11
N MET A 23 -9.09 -6.88 3.93
CA MET A 23 -8.84 -7.43 5.26
C MET A 23 -10.03 -7.23 6.21
N ALA A 24 -10.64 -6.04 6.21
CA ALA A 24 -11.84 -5.74 7.00
C ALA A 24 -13.05 -6.59 6.60
N LYS A 25 -13.10 -7.03 5.34
CA LYS A 25 -14.10 -8.00 4.83
C LYS A 25 -13.77 -9.46 5.18
N GLY A 26 -12.72 -9.70 5.96
CA GLY A 26 -12.30 -11.04 6.39
C GLY A 26 -11.38 -11.78 5.41
N LYS A 27 -10.88 -11.10 4.36
CA LYS A 27 -9.92 -11.71 3.43
C LYS A 27 -8.51 -11.72 4.00
N ALA A 28 -7.78 -12.79 3.76
CA ALA A 28 -6.38 -12.87 4.12
C ALA A 28 -5.54 -11.85 3.31
N LEU A 29 -4.51 -11.28 3.94
CA LEU A 29 -3.55 -10.38 3.30
C LEU A 29 -3.05 -10.88 1.92
N PRO A 30 -2.59 -12.13 1.75
CA PRO A 30 -2.15 -12.63 0.43
C PRO A 30 -3.26 -12.61 -0.62
N GLN A 31 -4.52 -12.80 -0.21
CA GLN A 31 -5.67 -12.79 -1.12
C GLN A 31 -6.01 -11.35 -1.53
N ALA A 32 -6.05 -10.43 -0.57
CA ALA A 32 -6.26 -9.01 -0.85
C ALA A 32 -5.13 -8.42 -1.71
N CYS A 33 -3.87 -8.78 -1.44
CA CYS A 33 -2.72 -8.39 -2.26
C CYS A 33 -2.87 -8.87 -3.71
N ARG A 34 -3.24 -10.15 -3.92
CA ARG A 34 -3.49 -10.71 -5.26
C ARG A 34 -4.62 -9.98 -5.99
N GLU A 35 -5.73 -9.68 -5.31
CA GLU A 35 -6.85 -8.93 -5.89
C GLU A 35 -6.45 -7.51 -6.31
N THR A 36 -5.55 -6.87 -5.57
CA THR A 36 -5.09 -5.52 -5.85
C THR A 36 -3.92 -5.49 -6.86
N GLY A 37 -3.46 -6.66 -7.33
CA GLY A 37 -2.34 -6.79 -8.28
C GLY A 37 -0.97 -6.49 -7.66
N ILE A 38 -0.84 -6.56 -6.33
CA ILE A 38 0.42 -6.35 -5.62
C ILE A 38 0.88 -7.63 -4.93
N VAL A 39 2.19 -7.78 -4.76
CA VAL A 39 2.77 -8.88 -3.98
C VAL A 39 2.95 -8.48 -2.52
N GLU A 40 2.89 -9.46 -1.61
CA GLU A 40 3.04 -9.23 -0.17
C GLU A 40 4.36 -8.51 0.17
N GLN A 41 5.44 -8.84 -0.54
CA GLN A 41 6.74 -8.18 -0.36
C GLN A 41 6.66 -6.65 -0.61
N THR A 42 5.89 -6.24 -1.62
CA THR A 42 5.68 -4.82 -1.93
C THR A 42 4.82 -4.16 -0.84
N TYR A 43 3.81 -4.86 -0.33
CA TYR A 43 3.00 -4.41 0.80
C TYR A 43 3.85 -4.16 2.05
N TYR A 44 4.71 -5.09 2.45
CA TYR A 44 5.59 -4.91 3.60
C TYR A 44 6.59 -3.76 3.41
N ARG A 45 7.18 -3.62 2.21
CA ARG A 45 8.06 -2.49 1.89
C ARG A 45 7.32 -1.15 1.95
N TRP A 46 6.12 -1.09 1.40
CA TRP A 46 5.27 0.10 1.47
C TRP A 46 4.80 0.39 2.88
N ARG A 47 4.53 -0.61 3.70
CA ARG A 47 4.15 -0.43 5.12
C ARG A 47 5.30 0.14 5.94
N TRP A 48 6.53 -0.29 5.68
CA TRP A 48 7.73 0.28 6.32
C TRP A 48 7.98 1.73 5.87
N TRP A 49 7.93 1.99 4.56
CA TRP A 49 8.13 3.33 4.01
C TRP A 49 6.99 4.30 4.36
N SER A 50 5.75 3.82 4.31
CA SER A 50 4.56 4.59 4.69
C SER A 50 4.54 4.85 6.18
N ALA A 51 4.89 3.92 7.06
CA ALA A 51 4.98 4.21 8.50
C ALA A 51 5.90 5.40 8.79
N HIS A 52 7.07 5.47 8.14
CA HIS A 52 7.98 6.60 8.26
C HIS A 52 7.39 7.92 7.70
N ARG A 53 6.65 7.86 6.57
CA ARG A 53 6.08 9.04 5.91
C ARG A 53 4.73 9.50 6.48
N PHE A 54 3.93 8.58 7.02
CA PHE A 54 2.59 8.79 7.56
C PHE A 54 2.65 9.39 8.98
N LEU A 55 3.71 9.07 9.74
CA LEU A 55 4.04 9.81 10.97
C LEU A 55 4.21 11.31 10.71
N ASN A 56 4.69 11.70 9.52
CA ASN A 56 4.84 13.10 9.14
C ASN A 56 3.54 13.73 8.57
N GLN A 57 2.47 12.95 8.37
CA GLN A 57 1.16 13.44 7.94
C GLN A 57 0.12 13.51 9.07
N LEU A 58 0.29 12.76 10.15
CA LEU A 58 -0.61 12.78 11.32
C LEU A 58 -0.30 13.89 12.35
N ILE A 59 0.79 14.64 12.17
CA ILE A 59 1.15 15.81 12.99
C ILE A 59 0.81 17.12 12.24
N ARG A 60 -0.32 17.13 11.52
CA ARG A 60 -0.83 18.35 10.89
C ARG A 60 -2.34 18.44 11.01
#